data_AF-A0ABC8UNV3-F1
#
_entry.id   AF-A0ABC8UNV3-F1
#
_cell.length_a   1.000
_cell.length_b   1.000
_cell.length_c   1.000
_cell.angle_alpha   90.00
_cell.angle_beta   90.00
_cell.angle_gamma   90.00
#
_symmetry.space_group_name_H-M   'P 1'
#
loop_
_entity.id
_entity.type
_entity.pdbx_description
1 polymer ?
#
loop_
_entity_poly.entity_id
_entity_poly.type
_entity_poly.pdbx_seq_one_letter_code
_entity_poly.pdbx_strand_id
1 'polypeptide(L)'
;MKGYLMKSIGRKWKDWKCEIKKQAYYPYRTDVERLAHKPNRVEESHWRVLVYYWSTQKALEKSERNKLIRSKKKFCHTIGRTSFAYVMEREKSERNKLIRSKKKFRHTIGRTSFAYKDGRLVNDVVAQALSNMDELVSQMSESSMQSSSTVDEVFTQVMGLERTGHVRTYSFGPSPRDVFGHKKSEEMQAMQSS
;
A
#
# COMPACT_ATOMS: atom_id res chain seq x y z
N MET A 1 -1.74 16.91 14.32
CA MET A 1 -3.04 17.01 13.61
C MET A 1 -2.93 17.59 12.18
N LYS A 2 -2.20 18.69 11.97
CA LYS A 2 -2.02 19.37 10.65
C LYS A 2 -1.57 18.45 9.50
N GLY A 3 -0.59 17.56 9.73
CA GLY A 3 -0.08 16.65 8.69
C GLY A 3 -1.10 15.62 8.17
N TYR A 4 -1.98 15.12 9.05
CA TYR A 4 -3.05 14.20 8.65
C TYR A 4 -4.12 14.90 7.82
N LEU A 5 -4.51 16.11 8.23
CA LEU A 5 -5.47 16.94 7.50
C LEU A 5 -4.98 17.23 6.07
N MET A 6 -3.72 17.63 5.90
CA MET A 6 -3.15 17.91 4.57
C MET A 6 -3.13 16.66 3.68
N LYS A 7 -2.79 15.49 4.24
CA LYS A 7 -2.85 14.21 3.51
C LYS A 7 -4.27 13.86 3.06
N SER A 8 -5.25 14.10 3.94
CA SER A 8 -6.67 13.85 3.65
C SER A 8 -7.20 14.78 2.56
N ILE A 9 -6.92 16.08 2.65
CA ILE A 9 -7.27 17.08 1.64
C ILE A 9 -6.63 16.72 0.29
N GLY A 10 -5.33 16.39 0.30
CA GLY A 10 -4.62 15.98 -0.92
C GLY A 10 -5.21 14.73 -1.58
N ARG A 11 -5.73 13.78 -0.80
CA ARG A 11 -6.44 12.61 -1.33
C ARG A 11 -7.77 13.01 -1.97
N LYS A 12 -8.61 13.78 -1.28
CA LYS A 12 -9.88 14.29 -1.82
C LYS A 12 -9.67 15.07 -3.12
N TRP A 13 -8.63 15.90 -3.18
CA TRP A 13 -8.26 16.63 -4.39
C TRP A 13 -7.86 15.71 -5.54
N LYS A 14 -7.08 14.67 -5.27
CA LYS A 14 -6.70 13.65 -6.27
C LYS A 14 -7.92 12.89 -6.78
N ASP A 15 -8.80 12.48 -5.89
CA ASP A 15 -10.02 11.73 -6.22
C ASP A 15 -10.98 12.58 -7.05
N TRP A 16 -11.15 13.86 -6.69
CA TRP A 16 -11.94 14.81 -7.47
C TRP A 16 -11.37 15.02 -8.88
N LYS A 17 -10.05 15.21 -9.03
CA LYS A 17 -9.42 15.31 -10.36
C LYS A 17 -9.59 14.05 -11.20
N CYS A 18 -9.56 12.88 -10.56
CA CYS A 18 -9.82 11.60 -11.23
C CYS A 18 -11.25 11.56 -11.77
N GLU A 19 -12.23 11.99 -10.97
CA GLU A 19 -13.63 12.04 -11.34
C GLU A 19 -13.88 13.00 -12.51
N ILE A 20 -13.34 14.22 -12.41
CA ILE A 20 -13.41 15.21 -13.49
C ILE A 20 -12.79 14.66 -14.78
N LYS A 21 -11.63 13.99 -14.70
CA LYS A 21 -11.00 13.38 -15.87
C LYS A 21 -11.89 12.30 -16.51
N LYS A 22 -12.61 11.51 -15.71
CA LYS A 22 -13.56 10.52 -16.23
C LYS A 22 -14.76 11.16 -16.93
N GLN A 23 -15.31 12.22 -16.35
CA GLN A 23 -16.52 12.86 -16.86
C GLN A 23 -16.26 13.70 -18.11
N ALA A 24 -15.12 14.39 -18.20
CA ALA A 24 -14.91 15.43 -19.21
C ALA A 24 -13.65 15.26 -20.07
N TYR A 25 -12.75 14.33 -19.76
CA TYR A 25 -11.55 14.10 -20.57
C TYR A 25 -11.63 12.83 -21.42
N TYR A 26 -11.92 11.67 -20.79
CA TYR A 26 -11.98 10.40 -21.51
C TYR A 26 -13.11 10.24 -22.54
N PRO A 27 -14.29 10.88 -22.40
CA PRO A 27 -15.35 10.74 -23.39
C PRO A 27 -15.03 11.37 -24.76
N TYR A 28 -14.05 12.28 -24.81
CA TYR A 28 -13.74 13.06 -26.00
C TYR A 28 -12.37 12.72 -26.57
N ARG A 29 -12.26 12.69 -27.89
CA ARG A 29 -11.04 12.27 -28.58
C ARG A 29 -10.07 13.43 -28.77
N THR A 30 -10.59 14.61 -29.08
CA THR A 30 -9.78 15.80 -29.39
C THR A 30 -9.75 16.80 -28.23
N ASP A 31 -8.68 17.60 -28.16
CA ASP A 31 -8.57 18.64 -27.14
C ASP A 31 -9.59 19.76 -27.34
N VAL A 32 -10.00 20.04 -28.59
CA VAL A 32 -11.04 21.03 -28.90
C VAL A 32 -12.37 20.62 -28.26
N GLU A 33 -12.80 19.37 -28.42
CA GLU A 33 -14.01 18.84 -27.79
C GLU A 33 -13.91 18.85 -26.26
N ARG A 34 -12.75 18.45 -25.70
CA ARG A 34 -12.52 18.47 -24.25
C ARG A 34 -12.65 19.87 -23.66
N LEU A 35 -12.12 20.88 -24.35
CA LEU A 35 -12.19 22.28 -23.92
C LEU A 35 -13.62 22.82 -23.98
N ALA A 36 -14.41 22.42 -24.97
CA ALA A 36 -15.83 22.79 -25.08
C ALA A 36 -16.68 22.16 -23.97
N HIS A 37 -16.39 20.91 -23.59
CA HIS A 37 -17.14 20.17 -22.57
C HIS A 37 -16.55 20.31 -21.17
N LYS A 38 -16.37 21.56 -20.72
CA LYS A 38 -15.87 21.91 -19.39
C LYS A 38 -16.88 21.53 -18.29
N PRO A 39 -16.48 20.86 -17.20
CA PRO A 39 -17.35 20.65 -16.06
C PRO A 39 -17.70 21.97 -15.32
N ASN A 40 -18.96 22.12 -14.90
CA ASN A 40 -19.48 23.36 -14.28
C ASN A 40 -18.68 23.84 -13.07
N ARG A 41 -18.17 22.92 -12.26
CA ARG A 41 -17.45 23.23 -11.00
C ARG A 41 -15.97 23.61 -11.20
N VAL A 42 -15.47 23.59 -12.44
CA VAL A 42 -14.07 23.90 -12.75
C VAL A 42 -14.03 25.25 -13.48
N GLU A 43 -13.14 26.13 -13.05
CA GLU A 43 -12.86 27.37 -13.77
C GLU A 43 -12.25 27.06 -15.14
N GLU A 44 -12.57 27.85 -16.16
CA GLU A 44 -12.11 27.59 -17.53
C GLU A 44 -10.58 27.65 -17.67
N SER A 45 -9.95 28.63 -17.02
CA SER A 45 -8.49 28.79 -16.98
C SER A 45 -7.81 27.52 -16.46
N HIS A 46 -8.28 26.98 -15.34
CA HIS A 46 -7.81 25.74 -14.74
C HIS A 46 -8.08 24.52 -15.61
N TRP A 47 -9.24 24.47 -16.28
CA TRP A 47 -9.57 23.37 -17.18
C TRP A 47 -8.63 23.29 -18.38
N ARG A 48 -8.33 24.43 -19.02
CA ARG A 48 -7.37 24.51 -20.13
C ARG A 48 -6.01 23.94 -19.74
N VAL A 49 -5.50 24.34 -18.58
CA VAL A 49 -4.21 23.83 -18.04
C VAL A 49 -4.27 22.32 -17.79
N LEU A 50 -5.38 21.80 -17.26
CA LEU A 50 -5.54 20.37 -16.99
C LEU A 50 -5.59 19.53 -18.28
N VAL A 51 -6.37 19.96 -19.27
CA VAL A 51 -6.46 19.29 -20.58
C VAL A 51 -5.08 19.26 -21.23
N TYR A 52 -4.40 20.40 -21.32
CA TYR A 52 -3.04 20.48 -21.84
C TYR A 52 -2.09 19.52 -21.12
N TYR A 53 -2.08 19.56 -19.78
CA TYR A 53 -1.23 18.68 -18.98
C TYR A 53 -1.52 17.20 -19.23
N TRP A 54 -2.78 16.79 -19.29
CA TRP A 54 -3.16 15.40 -19.51
C TRP A 54 -2.88 14.90 -20.93
N SER A 55 -2.90 15.80 -21.91
CA SER A 55 -2.53 15.52 -23.30
C SER A 55 -1.01 15.44 -23.53
N THR A 56 -0.19 15.90 -22.58
CA THR A 56 1.27 15.75 -22.71
C THR A 56 1.70 14.28 -22.73
N GLN A 57 2.67 13.98 -23.60
CA GLN A 57 3.27 12.65 -23.73
C GLN A 57 3.77 12.12 -22.37
N LYS A 58 4.42 12.97 -21.58
CA LYS A 58 4.91 12.62 -20.23
C LYS A 58 3.79 12.17 -19.29
N ALA A 59 2.62 12.80 -19.34
CA ALA A 59 1.48 12.43 -18.51
C ALA A 59 0.85 11.10 -18.97
N LEU A 60 0.77 10.88 -20.28
CA LEU A 60 0.28 9.63 -20.88
C LEU A 60 1.18 8.45 -20.51
N GLU A 61 2.49 8.57 -20.74
CA GLU A 61 3.47 7.53 -20.36
C GLU A 61 3.43 7.23 -18.87
N LYS A 62 3.30 8.26 -18.03
CA LYS A 62 3.15 8.10 -16.58
C LYS A 62 1.88 7.33 -16.23
N SER A 63 0.77 7.60 -16.92
CA SER A 63 -0.49 6.89 -16.75
C SER A 63 -0.35 5.42 -17.14
N GLU A 64 0.18 5.12 -18.32
CA GLU A 64 0.34 3.74 -18.81
C GLU A 64 1.29 2.92 -17.94
N ARG A 65 2.44 3.49 -17.57
CA ARG A 65 3.36 2.86 -16.62
C ARG A 65 2.67 2.52 -15.29
N ASN A 66 1.86 3.44 -14.75
CA ASN A 66 1.14 3.21 -13.51
C ASN A 66 0.05 2.14 -13.65
N LYS A 67 -0.62 2.04 -14.81
CA LYS A 67 -1.58 0.95 -15.10
C LYS A 67 -0.88 -0.40 -15.10
N LEU A 68 0.26 -0.51 -15.78
CA LEU A 68 1.07 -1.73 -15.82
C LEU A 68 1.61 -2.12 -14.44
N ILE A 69 2.06 -1.16 -13.63
CA ILE A 69 2.48 -1.42 -12.25
C ILE A 69 1.28 -1.89 -11.41
N ARG A 70 0.11 -1.29 -11.60
CA ARG A 70 -1.11 -1.64 -10.86
C ARG A 70 -1.59 -3.05 -11.20
N SER A 71 -1.53 -3.47 -12.48
CA SER A 71 -1.93 -4.82 -12.90
C SER A 71 -0.99 -5.89 -12.31
N LYS A 72 0.31 -5.57 -12.13
CA LYS A 72 1.29 -6.45 -11.48
C LYS A 72 1.15 -6.51 -9.95
N LYS A 73 0.22 -5.78 -9.32
CA LYS A 73 0.10 -5.75 -7.86
C LYS A 73 -0.63 -6.99 -7.34
N LYS A 74 0.13 -7.97 -6.87
CA LYS A 74 -0.37 -9.25 -6.35
C LYS A 74 -0.93 -9.18 -4.91
N PHE A 75 -0.37 -8.31 -4.07
CA PHE A 75 -0.76 -8.19 -2.65
C PHE A 75 -1.74 -7.02 -2.45
N CYS A 76 -3.04 -7.30 -2.60
CA CYS A 76 -4.12 -6.34 -2.32
C CYS A 76 -4.82 -6.68 -1.00
N HIS A 77 -5.00 -5.69 -0.13
CA HIS A 77 -5.70 -5.90 1.14
C HIS A 77 -7.22 -5.98 0.92
N THR A 78 -7.92 -6.79 1.73
CA THR A 78 -9.36 -7.06 1.67
C THR A 78 -10.15 -6.49 2.85
N ILE A 79 -9.46 -5.92 3.84
CA ILE A 79 -10.03 -5.41 5.10
C ILE A 79 -11.04 -4.25 4.88
N GLY A 80 -11.11 -3.68 3.68
CA GLY A 80 -12.05 -2.61 3.34
C GLY A 80 -11.73 -1.30 4.07
N ARG A 81 -12.74 -0.71 4.72
CA ARG A 81 -12.60 0.56 5.46
C ARG A 81 -12.00 0.41 6.86
N THR A 82 -11.77 -0.81 7.30
CA THR A 82 -11.23 -1.08 8.63
C THR A 82 -9.73 -0.79 8.64
N SER A 83 -9.26 -0.06 9.66
CA SER A 83 -7.84 0.30 9.75
C SER A 83 -7.02 -0.88 10.28
N PHE A 84 -5.74 -0.98 9.89
CA PHE A 84 -4.84 -1.98 10.51
C PHE A 84 -4.75 -1.80 12.02
N ALA A 85 -4.85 -0.57 12.54
CA ALA A 85 -4.84 -0.31 13.99
C ALA A 85 -6.04 -0.95 14.69
N TYR A 86 -7.21 -0.88 14.07
CA TYR A 86 -8.39 -1.58 14.57
C TYR A 86 -8.24 -3.10 14.46
N VAL A 87 -7.72 -3.61 13.34
CA VAL A 87 -7.47 -5.05 13.18
C VAL A 87 -6.50 -5.54 14.25
N MET A 88 -5.44 -4.80 14.55
CA MET A 88 -4.52 -5.12 15.65
C MET A 88 -5.26 -5.24 16.97
N GLU A 89 -6.08 -4.24 17.31
CA GLU A 89 -6.72 -4.19 18.62
C GLU A 89 -7.72 -5.33 18.80
N ARG A 90 -8.52 -5.61 17.75
CA ARG A 90 -9.41 -6.76 17.72
C ARG A 90 -8.65 -8.08 17.87
N GLU A 91 -7.53 -8.24 17.16
CA GLU A 91 -6.71 -9.45 17.28
C GLU A 91 -6.11 -9.62 18.68
N LYS A 92 -5.77 -8.54 19.38
CA LYS A 92 -5.31 -8.57 20.78
C LYS A 92 -6.43 -8.91 21.76
N SER A 93 -7.65 -8.45 21.53
CA SER A 93 -8.78 -8.68 22.43
C SER A 93 -9.33 -10.10 22.32
N GLU A 94 -9.46 -10.62 21.09
CA GLU A 94 -10.03 -11.94 20.81
C GLU A 94 -9.06 -13.09 21.13
N ARG A 95 -7.76 -12.91 20.87
CA ARG A 95 -6.74 -13.90 21.24
C ARG A 95 -6.20 -13.58 22.62
N ASN A 96 -6.82 -14.20 23.63
CA ASN A 96 -6.46 -14.27 25.05
C ASN A 96 -5.06 -13.74 25.44
N LYS A 97 -4.98 -13.08 26.63
CA LYS A 97 -3.81 -12.49 27.30
C LYS A 97 -2.49 -13.31 27.30
N LEU A 98 -2.53 -14.58 26.91
CA LEU A 98 -1.38 -15.48 26.79
C LEU A 98 -0.48 -15.17 25.58
N ILE A 99 -0.99 -14.54 24.51
CA ILE A 99 -0.17 -14.05 23.38
C ILE A 99 0.25 -12.60 23.66
N ARG A 100 0.82 -12.36 24.84
CA ARG A 100 1.32 -11.05 25.31
C ARG A 100 2.59 -10.58 24.61
N SER A 101 3.09 -11.36 23.66
CA SER A 101 4.28 -11.02 22.90
C SER A 101 3.86 -10.27 21.64
N LYS A 102 4.63 -9.25 21.29
CA LYS A 102 4.59 -8.49 20.02
C LYS A 102 4.85 -9.39 18.76
N LYS A 103 4.59 -10.69 18.88
CA LYS A 103 5.21 -11.86 18.23
C LYS A 103 4.72 -12.22 16.84
N LYS A 104 3.62 -11.64 16.37
CA LYS A 104 2.99 -12.07 15.10
C LYS A 104 2.35 -10.90 14.36
N PHE A 105 2.84 -9.69 14.55
CA PHE A 105 2.18 -8.48 14.05
C PHE A 105 2.02 -8.50 12.53
N ARG A 106 3.12 -8.58 11.77
CA ARG A 106 3.07 -8.50 10.31
C ARG A 106 2.56 -9.79 9.68
N HIS A 107 2.88 -10.93 10.29
CA HIS A 107 2.40 -12.24 9.85
C HIS A 107 0.88 -12.38 10.02
N THR A 108 0.35 -12.14 11.23
CA THR A 108 -1.10 -12.26 11.46
C THR A 108 -1.88 -11.15 10.77
N ILE A 109 -1.41 -9.89 10.82
CA ILE A 109 -2.08 -8.84 10.06
C ILE A 109 -2.04 -9.17 8.58
N GLY A 110 -0.92 -9.62 8.02
CA GLY A 110 -0.84 -10.09 6.63
C GLY A 110 -1.93 -11.12 6.32
N ARG A 111 -2.07 -12.16 7.15
CA ARG A 111 -3.10 -13.19 6.99
C ARG A 111 -4.52 -12.61 7.00
N THR A 112 -4.88 -11.82 8.00
CA THR A 112 -6.21 -11.17 8.09
C THR A 112 -6.41 -10.13 6.97
N SER A 113 -5.31 -9.56 6.44
CA SER A 113 -5.33 -8.54 5.41
C SER A 113 -5.52 -9.07 4.01
N PHE A 114 -5.13 -10.31 3.76
CA PHE A 114 -5.20 -10.92 2.45
C PHE A 114 -6.21 -12.07 2.38
N ALA A 115 -7.04 -12.21 3.41
CA ALA A 115 -8.17 -13.14 3.45
C ALA A 115 -9.50 -12.39 3.30
N TYR A 116 -10.44 -12.97 2.56
CA TYR A 116 -11.83 -12.56 2.55
C TYR A 116 -12.51 -12.92 3.88
N LYS A 117 -13.73 -12.40 4.11
CA LYS A 117 -14.49 -12.67 5.34
C LYS A 117 -14.83 -14.15 5.55
N ASP A 118 -14.89 -14.92 4.46
CA ASP A 118 -15.12 -16.36 4.44
C ASP A 118 -13.83 -17.19 4.63
N GLY A 119 -12.68 -16.53 4.84
CA GLY A 119 -11.38 -17.18 5.05
C GLY A 119 -10.64 -17.54 3.76
N ARG A 120 -11.22 -17.32 2.57
CA ARG A 120 -10.53 -17.57 1.30
C ARG A 120 -9.43 -16.54 1.08
N LEU A 121 -8.29 -16.96 0.56
CA LEU A 121 -7.19 -16.05 0.23
C LEU A 121 -7.41 -15.38 -1.12
N VAL A 122 -6.86 -14.17 -1.28
CA VAL A 122 -7.09 -13.32 -2.48
C VAL A 122 -6.55 -13.95 -3.77
N ASN A 123 -5.44 -14.69 -3.70
CA ASN A 123 -4.84 -15.40 -4.82
C ASN A 123 -3.82 -16.44 -4.34
N ASP A 124 -3.41 -17.33 -5.23
CA ASP A 124 -2.46 -18.40 -4.94
C ASP A 124 -1.08 -17.88 -4.53
N VAL A 125 -0.68 -16.71 -5.04
CA VAL A 125 0.62 -16.09 -4.68
C VAL A 125 0.62 -15.66 -3.21
N VAL A 126 -0.50 -15.12 -2.72
CA VAL A 126 -0.70 -14.81 -1.31
C VAL A 126 -0.71 -16.10 -0.49
N ALA A 127 -1.35 -17.17 -0.98
CA ALA A 127 -1.38 -18.46 -0.29
C ALA A 127 0.01 -19.06 -0.11
N GLN A 128 0.81 -19.10 -1.18
CA GLN A 128 2.20 -19.54 -1.13
C GLN A 128 3.03 -18.67 -0.18
N ALA A 129 2.90 -17.35 -0.25
CA ALA A 129 3.62 -16.46 0.66
C ALA A 129 3.26 -16.70 2.14
N LEU A 130 1.97 -16.90 2.45
CA LEU A 130 1.56 -17.18 3.82
C LEU A 130 2.04 -18.56 4.29
N SER A 131 2.00 -19.59 3.44
CA SER A 131 2.55 -20.92 3.74
C SER A 131 4.05 -20.85 4.04
N ASN A 132 4.82 -20.15 3.19
CA ASN A 132 6.25 -19.97 3.40
C ASN A 132 6.55 -19.22 4.72
N MET A 133 5.72 -18.24 5.09
CA MET A 133 5.87 -17.58 6.40
C MET A 133 5.56 -18.53 7.56
N ASP A 134 4.49 -19.34 7.46
CA ASP A 134 4.10 -20.32 8.47
C ASP A 134 5.21 -21.39 8.67
N GLU A 135 5.82 -21.87 7.58
CA GLU A 135 6.94 -22.83 7.61
C GLU A 135 8.19 -22.26 8.27
N LEU A 136 8.62 -21.06 7.85
CA LEU A 136 9.79 -20.39 8.43
C LEU A 136 9.58 -20.11 9.92
N VAL A 137 8.37 -19.70 10.31
CA VAL A 137 8.00 -19.50 11.70
C VAL A 137 8.04 -20.80 12.49
N SER A 138 7.62 -21.93 11.90
CA SER A 138 7.59 -23.23 12.57
C SER A 138 8.99 -23.81 12.80
N GLN A 139 9.97 -23.43 11.98
CA GLN A 139 11.38 -23.83 12.14
C GLN A 139 12.14 -22.98 13.17
N MET A 140 11.54 -21.90 13.67
CA MET A 140 12.19 -21.01 14.64
C MET A 140 12.03 -21.49 16.07
N SER A 141 13.10 -21.32 16.87
CA SER A 141 13.04 -21.57 18.31
C SER A 141 12.08 -20.61 19.02
N GLU A 142 11.48 -21.04 20.14
CA GLU A 142 10.53 -20.21 20.89
C GLU A 142 11.13 -18.88 21.38
N SER A 143 12.44 -18.82 21.63
CA SER A 143 13.18 -17.63 22.03
C SER A 143 13.42 -16.69 20.84
N SER A 144 13.83 -17.21 19.67
CA SER A 144 13.94 -16.44 18.41
C SER A 144 12.59 -15.90 17.95
N MET A 145 11.50 -16.59 18.26
CA MET A 145 10.18 -16.05 17.99
C MET A 145 9.89 -14.79 18.84
N GLN A 146 10.49 -14.62 20.03
CA GLN A 146 10.15 -13.50 20.96
C GLN A 146 10.70 -12.15 20.52
N SER A 147 11.70 -12.13 19.64
CA SER A 147 12.22 -10.92 19.02
C SER A 147 11.33 -10.45 17.87
N SER A 148 10.83 -9.21 17.99
CA SER A 148 10.07 -8.54 16.91
C SER A 148 10.89 -8.41 15.62
N SER A 149 12.22 -8.27 15.73
CA SER A 149 13.13 -8.13 14.58
C SER A 149 13.15 -9.40 13.72
N THR A 150 13.19 -10.57 14.33
CA THR A 150 13.25 -11.86 13.66
C THR A 150 11.96 -12.17 12.88
N VAL A 151 10.80 -11.79 13.41
CA VAL A 151 9.52 -11.93 12.70
C VAL A 151 9.42 -10.94 11.52
N ASP A 152 9.99 -9.75 11.65
CA ASP A 152 10.07 -8.77 10.56
C ASP A 152 11.06 -9.21 9.46
N GLU A 153 12.12 -9.94 9.82
CA GLU A 153 13.04 -10.57 8.88
C GLU A 153 12.35 -11.66 8.05
N VAL A 154 11.58 -12.55 8.67
CA VAL A 154 10.78 -13.56 7.95
C VAL A 154 9.80 -12.89 6.99
N PHE A 155 9.10 -11.85 7.45
CA PHE A 155 8.20 -11.09 6.58
C PHE A 155 8.94 -10.45 5.41
N THR A 156 10.14 -9.92 5.65
CA THR A 156 10.98 -9.30 4.61
C THR A 156 11.53 -10.32 3.63
N GLN A 157 11.89 -11.52 4.08
CA GLN A 157 12.35 -12.62 3.24
C GLN A 157 11.25 -13.07 2.27
N VAL A 158 10.02 -13.23 2.76
CA VAL A 158 8.91 -13.70 1.92
C VAL A 158 8.33 -12.59 1.05
N MET A 159 8.15 -11.39 1.60
CA MET A 159 7.46 -10.30 0.91
C MET A 159 8.44 -9.40 0.13
N GLY A 160 9.74 -9.57 0.32
CA GLY A 160 10.80 -8.69 -0.17
C GLY A 160 11.02 -7.46 0.71
N LEU A 161 12.04 -6.66 0.39
CA LEU A 161 12.38 -5.43 1.12
C LEU A 161 11.24 -4.40 1.09
N GLU A 162 11.10 -3.67 2.20
CA GLU A 162 10.20 -2.52 2.26
C GLU A 162 10.67 -1.41 1.32
N ARG A 163 9.72 -0.77 0.63
CA ARG A 163 10.03 0.37 -0.23
C ARG A 163 10.20 1.64 0.59
N THR A 164 10.97 2.58 0.04
CA THR A 164 11.11 3.91 0.62
C THR A 164 9.75 4.59 0.77
N GLY A 165 9.46 5.09 1.97
CA GLY A 165 8.32 5.97 2.26
C GLY A 165 7.16 5.33 3.03
N HIS A 166 6.91 4.03 2.93
CA HIS A 166 5.81 3.40 3.66
C HIS A 166 6.05 1.91 3.94
N VAL A 167 5.88 1.49 5.20
CA VAL A 167 5.94 0.09 5.62
C VAL A 167 4.60 -0.59 5.40
N ARG A 168 4.58 -1.72 4.66
CA ARG A 168 3.37 -2.54 4.47
C ARG A 168 2.77 -2.99 5.81
N THR A 169 1.48 -3.31 5.87
CA THR A 169 0.74 -3.71 7.10
C THR A 169 0.64 -2.65 8.20
N TYR A 170 1.32 -1.52 8.04
CA TYR A 170 1.04 -0.30 8.80
C TYR A 170 0.10 0.57 7.96
N SER A 171 -0.81 1.29 8.62
CA SER A 171 -1.88 2.03 7.92
C SER A 171 -1.38 3.36 7.36
N PHE A 172 -1.98 4.49 7.71
CA PHE A 172 -1.58 5.80 7.20
C PHE A 172 -0.34 6.35 7.93
N GLY A 173 0.66 5.50 8.09
CA GLY A 173 1.72 5.74 9.06
C GLY A 173 3.08 5.39 8.46
N PRO A 174 3.97 4.85 9.26
CA PRO A 174 5.39 5.14 9.23
C PRO A 174 6.13 4.75 7.94
N SER A 175 7.17 5.53 7.62
CA SER A 175 8.21 5.13 6.68
C SER A 175 9.08 4.05 7.33
N PRO A 176 9.85 3.27 6.55
CA PRO A 176 10.80 2.30 7.13
C PRO A 176 11.74 2.92 8.17
N ARG A 177 12.13 4.18 8.00
CA ARG A 177 12.98 4.91 8.97
C ARG A 177 12.27 5.13 10.30
N ASP A 178 10.97 5.40 10.28
CA ASP A 178 10.17 5.64 11.49
C ASP A 178 9.90 4.33 12.27
N VAL A 179 9.88 3.17 11.59
CA VAL A 179 9.64 1.86 12.24
C VAL A 179 10.94 1.17 12.67
N PHE A 180 11.93 1.12 11.78
CA PHE A 180 13.13 0.31 11.94
C PHE A 180 14.37 1.15 12.29
N GLY A 181 14.26 2.48 12.33
CA GLY A 181 15.39 3.39 12.55
C GLY A 181 16.36 3.45 11.36
N HIS A 182 17.52 4.06 11.58
CA HIS A 182 18.64 3.99 10.65
C HIS A 182 19.32 2.61 10.79
N LYS A 183 18.98 1.66 9.90
CA LYS A 183 19.88 0.52 9.70
C LYS A 183 21.18 1.07 9.13
N LYS A 184 22.34 0.80 9.77
CA LYS A 184 23.65 1.17 9.24
C LYS A 184 23.77 0.60 7.83
N SER A 185 24.24 1.45 6.92
CA SER A 185 24.24 1.33 5.46
C SER A 185 25.14 0.23 4.89
N GLU A 186 25.49 -0.81 5.65
CA GLU A 186 26.45 -1.82 5.23
C GLU A 186 25.79 -2.92 4.36
N GLU A 187 24.55 -3.30 4.63
CA GLU A 187 23.86 -4.36 3.86
C GLU A 187 23.24 -3.87 2.54
N MET A 188 22.97 -2.57 2.39
CA MET A 188 22.32 -2.03 1.18
C MET A 188 23.27 -1.91 -0.02
N GLN A 189 24.59 -1.82 0.20
CA GLN A 189 25.60 -1.75 -0.87
C GLN A 189 26.07 -3.14 -1.33
N ALA A 190 26.03 -4.15 -0.46
CA ALA A 190 26.49 -5.49 -0.79
C ALA A 190 25.55 -6.25 -1.76
N MET A 191 24.24 -5.98 -1.74
CA MET A 191 23.26 -6.71 -2.57
C MET A 191 22.91 -6.07 -3.92
N GLN A 192 23.39 -4.85 -4.21
CA GLN A 192 23.23 -4.24 -5.55
C GLN A 192 24.40 -4.51 -6.49
N SER A 193 25.40 -5.25 -6.01
CA SER A 193 26.65 -5.55 -6.71
C SER A 193 26.78 -7.02 -7.15
N SER A 194 25.70 -7.80 -7.05
CA SER A 194 25.64 -9.22 -7.43
C SER A 194 24.55 -9.50 -8.46
#